data_AF-A0A4R0KU55-F1
#
_entry.id   AF-A0A4R0KU55-F1
#
_cell.length_a   1.000
_cell.length_b   1.000
_cell.length_c   1.000
_cell.angle_alpha   90.00
_cell.angle_beta   90.00
_cell.angle_gamma   90.00
#
_symmetry.space_group_name_H-M   'P 1'
#
loop_
_entity.id
_entity.type
_entity.pdbx_description
1 polymer ?
#
loop_
_entity_poly.entity_id
_entity_poly.type
_entity_poly.pdbx_seq_one_letter_code
_entity_poly.pdbx_strand_id
1 'polypeptide(L)'
;MRRPAEPPSDVYALGCVLYQLVTGHPPFLADEPASIMFQHVRREPVPLSELRPELARDVEALLLWMLTKDPTERPTAAQVADGVQPPVTGGLPVRGQPRGRCAPELSPDWHWCCRQLSESSSPQGM
;
A
#
# COMPACT_ATOMS: atom_id res chain seq x y z
N MET A 1 20.33 9.06 -16.28
CA MET A 1 20.89 9.41 -14.96
C MET A 1 19.97 8.84 -13.90
N ARG A 2 20.42 7.87 -13.08
CA ARG A 2 19.66 7.41 -11.90
C ARG A 2 19.95 8.38 -10.76
N ARG A 3 18.92 9.03 -10.23
CA ARG A 3 19.02 9.77 -8.97
C ARG A 3 19.14 8.74 -7.83
N PRO A 4 19.92 9.01 -6.76
CA PRO A 4 19.96 8.12 -5.60
C PRO A 4 18.55 7.88 -5.05
N ALA A 5 18.32 6.68 -4.52
CA ALA A 5 17.09 6.43 -3.78
C ALA A 5 17.16 7.22 -2.47
N GLU A 6 16.14 8.04 -2.24
CA GLU A 6 16.02 8.87 -1.04
C GLU A 6 15.09 8.18 -0.02
N PRO A 7 15.23 8.45 1.29
CA PRO A 7 14.40 7.83 2.33
C PRO A 7 12.87 7.88 2.09
N PRO A 8 12.28 8.95 1.52
CA PRO A 8 10.85 8.96 1.18
C PRO A 8 10.44 7.97 0.09
N SER A 9 11.38 7.51 -0.74
CA SER A 9 11.14 6.47 -1.75
C SER A 9 10.96 5.09 -1.10
N ASP A 10 11.73 4.80 -0.04
CA ASP A 10 11.60 3.54 0.69
C ASP A 10 10.26 3.46 1.43
N VAL A 11 9.78 4.58 2.00
CA VAL A 11 8.44 4.66 2.61
C VAL A 11 7.33 4.34 1.60
N TYR A 12 7.45 4.84 0.38
CA TYR A 12 6.49 4.55 -0.69
C TYR A 12 6.53 3.08 -1.12
N ALA A 13 7.72 2.51 -1.28
CA ALA A 13 7.88 1.09 -1.62
C ALA A 13 7.31 0.19 -0.50
N LEU A 14 7.59 0.53 0.76
CA LEU A 14 7.01 -0.16 1.91
C LEU A 14 5.48 -0.07 1.92
N GLY A 15 4.92 1.11 1.61
CA GLY A 15 3.47 1.31 1.49
C GLY A 15 2.86 0.39 0.42
N CYS A 16 3.51 0.24 -0.73
CA CYS A 16 3.06 -0.67 -1.80
C CYS A 16 3.05 -2.13 -1.32
N VAL A 17 4.10 -2.56 -0.63
CA VAL A 17 4.21 -3.92 -0.09
C VAL A 17 3.16 -4.18 0.97
N LEU A 18 2.98 -3.27 1.93
CA LEU A 18 1.99 -3.40 2.99
C LEU A 18 0.56 -3.41 2.43
N TYR A 19 0.27 -2.54 1.45
CA TYR A 19 -1.01 -2.55 0.74
C TYR A 19 -1.29 -3.95 0.17
N GLN A 20 -0.31 -4.52 -0.55
CA GLN A 20 -0.45 -5.86 -1.14
C GLN A 20 -0.65 -6.96 -0.09
N LEU A 21 0.03 -6.89 1.05
CA LEU A 21 -0.14 -7.86 2.13
C LEU A 21 -1.54 -7.80 2.74
N VAL A 22 -2.14 -6.61 2.80
CA VAL A 22 -3.49 -6.41 3.37
C VAL A 22 -4.59 -6.79 2.38
N THR A 23 -4.45 -6.40 1.12
CA THR A 23 -5.49 -6.61 0.09
C THR A 23 -5.34 -7.91 -0.67
N GLY A 24 -4.14 -8.50 -0.68
CA GLY A 24 -3.81 -9.58 -1.59
C GLY A 24 -3.67 -9.11 -3.04
N HIS A 25 -3.37 -7.84 -3.32
CA HIS A 25 -2.99 -7.41 -4.66
C HIS A 25 -2.25 -6.07 -4.61
N PRO A 26 -1.33 -5.77 -5.54
CA PRO A 26 -0.66 -4.48 -5.54
C PRO A 26 -1.65 -3.31 -5.71
N PRO A 27 -1.28 -2.09 -5.28
CA PRO A 27 -2.15 -0.91 -5.37
C PRO A 27 -2.49 -0.52 -6.82
N PHE A 28 -1.65 -0.89 -7.78
CA PHE A 28 -1.81 -0.58 -9.19
C PHE A 28 -1.67 -1.86 -10.02
N LEU A 29 -2.62 -2.08 -10.92
CA LEU A 29 -2.68 -3.22 -11.82
C LEU A 29 -3.02 -2.70 -13.23
N ALA A 30 -2.27 -3.15 -14.21
CA ALA A 30 -2.54 -2.96 -15.63
C ALA A 30 -1.83 -4.05 -16.44
N ASP A 31 -2.34 -4.33 -17.63
CA ASP A 31 -1.76 -5.35 -18.52
C ASP A 31 -0.43 -4.89 -19.14
N GLU A 32 -0.28 -3.58 -19.35
CA GLU A 32 0.93 -3.01 -19.93
C GLU A 32 1.85 -2.34 -18.88
N PRO A 33 3.16 -2.61 -18.93
CA PRO A 33 4.13 -2.00 -18.00
C PRO A 33 4.11 -0.46 -18.01
N ALA A 34 3.91 0.16 -19.17
CA ALA A 34 3.82 1.61 -19.29
C ALA A 34 2.59 2.16 -18.55
N SER A 35 1.48 1.42 -18.58
CA SER A 35 0.25 1.77 -17.85
C SER A 35 0.42 1.63 -16.34
N ILE A 36 1.15 0.61 -15.88
CA ILE A 36 1.52 0.47 -14.45
C ILE A 36 2.37 1.67 -14.00
N MET A 37 3.38 2.05 -14.78
CA MET A 37 4.21 3.22 -14.47
C MET A 37 3.37 4.50 -14.41
N PHE A 38 2.46 4.70 -15.35
CA PHE A 38 1.56 5.85 -15.36
C PHE A 38 0.70 5.89 -14.09
N GLN A 39 0.15 4.75 -13.66
CA GLN A 39 -0.64 4.66 -12.44
C GLN A 39 0.19 5.01 -11.19
N HIS A 40 1.43 4.52 -11.09
CA HIS A 40 2.31 4.92 -9.99
C HIS A 40 2.58 6.43 -9.96
N VAL A 41 2.65 7.10 -11.12
CA VAL A 41 2.91 8.55 -11.22
C VAL A 41 1.66 9.37 -10.93
N ARG A 42 0.48 8.94 -11.40
CA ARG A 42 -0.70 9.81 -11.49
C ARG A 42 -1.95 9.34 -10.77
N ARG A 43 -2.05 8.04 -10.46
CA ARG A 43 -3.28 7.45 -9.96
C ARG A 43 -3.18 7.23 -8.46
N GLU A 44 -4.24 7.60 -7.77
CA GLU A 44 -4.43 7.34 -6.36
C GLU A 44 -4.79 5.86 -6.16
N PRO A 45 -4.23 5.21 -5.14
CA PRO A 45 -4.59 3.83 -4.82
C PRO A 45 -6.06 3.75 -4.40
N VAL A 46 -6.68 2.59 -4.63
CA VAL A 46 -8.05 2.33 -4.19
C VAL A 46 -8.10 2.37 -2.65
N PRO A 47 -9.09 3.03 -2.03
CA PRO A 47 -9.24 3.01 -0.58
C PRO A 47 -9.39 1.58 -0.05
N LEU A 48 -8.66 1.26 1.01
CA LEU A 48 -8.68 -0.07 1.63
C LEU A 48 -10.06 -0.41 2.18
N SER A 49 -10.86 0.59 2.58
CA SER A 49 -12.23 0.37 3.04
C SER A 49 -13.16 -0.23 1.98
N GLU A 50 -12.87 -0.02 0.69
CA GLU A 50 -13.65 -0.62 -0.40
C GLU A 50 -13.36 -2.12 -0.54
N LEU A 51 -12.16 -2.55 -0.14
CA LEU A 51 -11.68 -3.93 -0.28
C LEU A 51 -11.83 -4.74 1.01
N ARG A 52 -11.61 -4.10 2.15
CA ARG A 52 -11.61 -4.68 3.50
C ARG A 52 -12.30 -3.72 4.48
N PRO A 53 -13.64 -3.71 4.53
CA PRO A 53 -14.40 -2.83 5.44
C PRO A 53 -14.08 -3.05 6.93
N GLU A 54 -13.56 -4.23 7.28
CA GLU A 54 -13.17 -4.60 8.65
C GLU A 54 -11.82 -4.02 9.08
N LEU A 55 -11.07 -3.41 8.16
CA LEU A 55 -9.77 -2.82 8.47
C LEU A 55 -9.94 -1.54 9.29
N ALA A 56 -9.10 -1.38 10.31
CA ALA A 56 -9.05 -0.16 11.11
C ALA A 56 -8.75 1.05 10.21
N ARG A 57 -9.57 2.10 10.30
CA ARG A 57 -9.44 3.34 9.52
C ARG A 57 -8.08 4.02 9.68
N ASP A 58 -7.47 3.89 10.86
CA ASP A 58 -6.13 4.42 11.15
C ASP A 58 -5.03 3.75 10.30
N VAL A 59 -5.18 2.44 10.04
CA VAL A 59 -4.22 1.69 9.21
C VAL A 59 -4.36 2.10 7.75
N GLU A 60 -5.60 2.25 7.28
CA GLU A 60 -5.87 2.76 5.94
C GLU A 60 -5.32 4.17 5.75
N ALA A 61 -5.57 5.08 6.70
CA ALA A 61 -5.09 6.46 6.63
C ALA A 61 -3.56 6.51 6.55
N LEU A 62 -2.87 5.72 7.37
CA LEU A 62 -1.40 5.62 7.33
C LEU A 62 -0.91 5.04 5.99
N LEU A 63 -1.52 3.98 5.47
CA LEU A 63 -1.12 3.37 4.20
C LEU A 63 -1.32 4.31 3.01
N LEU A 64 -2.44 5.02 2.97
CA LEU A 64 -2.70 6.03 1.94
C LEU A 64 -1.71 7.18 2.04
N TRP A 65 -1.33 7.60 3.25
CA TRP A 65 -0.32 8.65 3.47
C TRP A 65 1.09 8.22 2.99
N MET A 66 1.46 6.95 3.19
CA MET A 66 2.71 6.41 2.64
C MET A 66 2.73 6.38 1.11
N LEU A 67 1.55 6.22 0.48
CA LEU A 67 1.38 6.14 -0.97
C LEU A 67 1.20 7.50 -1.67
N THR A 68 1.32 8.61 -0.93
CA THR A 68 1.28 9.96 -1.48
C THR A 68 2.33 10.16 -2.57
N LYS A 69 1.97 10.85 -3.66
CA LYS A 69 2.86 11.02 -4.83
C LYS A 69 3.99 11.99 -4.57
N ASP A 70 3.70 13.08 -3.86
CA ASP A 70 4.72 14.03 -3.42
C ASP A 70 5.56 13.43 -2.29
N PRO A 71 6.88 13.26 -2.46
CA PRO A 71 7.76 12.73 -1.41
C PRO A 71 7.86 13.64 -0.17
N THR A 72 7.57 14.93 -0.29
CA THR A 72 7.62 15.90 0.83
C THR A 72 6.39 15.82 1.73
N GLU A 73 5.28 15.32 1.19
CA GLU A 73 4.04 15.12 1.94
C GLU A 73 4.01 13.74 2.63
N ARG A 74 4.95 12.84 2.34
CA ARG A 74 5.00 11.49 2.92
C ARG A 74 5.45 11.50 4.39
N PRO A 75 5.01 10.51 5.18
CA PRO A 75 5.55 10.32 6.51
C PRO A 75 7.01 9.90 6.46
N THR A 76 7.77 10.24 7.48
CA THR A 76 9.07 9.64 7.75
C THR A 76 8.92 8.20 8.23
N ALA A 77 9.94 7.37 8.03
CA ALA A 77 9.92 6.00 8.54
C ALA A 77 9.70 5.92 10.06
N ALA A 78 10.22 6.90 10.82
CA ALA A 78 9.96 7.00 12.26
C ALA A 78 8.47 7.24 12.57
N GLN A 79 7.83 8.18 11.86
CA GLN A 79 6.39 8.44 12.01
C GLN A 79 5.53 7.21 11.66
N VAL A 80 5.94 6.43 10.65
CA VAL A 80 5.27 5.17 10.31
C VAL A 80 5.42 4.14 11.44
N ALA A 81 6.63 3.99 12.00
CA ALA A 81 6.89 3.06 13.11
C ALA A 81 6.12 3.44 14.38
N ASP A 82 5.98 4.73 14.65
CA ASP A 82 5.23 5.27 15.78
C ASP A 82 3.71 5.20 15.56
N GLY A 83 3.25 4.86 14.36
CA GLY A 83 1.83 4.80 14.01
C GLY A 83 1.15 6.17 13.96
N VAL A 84 1.92 7.21 13.63
CA VAL A 84 1.43 8.59 13.53
C VAL A 84 0.38 8.68 12.43
N GLN A 85 -0.71 9.38 12.73
CA GLN A 85 -1.79 9.60 11.77
C GLN A 85 -1.45 10.78 10.84
N PRO A 86 -1.91 10.75 9.57
CA PRO A 86 -1.71 11.86 8.66
C PRO A 86 -2.27 13.16 9.26
N PRO A 87 -1.66 14.32 8.97
CA PRO A 87 -2.18 15.60 9.42
C PRO A 87 -3.60 15.79 8.87
N VAL A 88 -4.59 15.77 9.76
CA VAL A 88 -6.00 15.85 9.40
C VAL A 88 -6.37 17.29 9.07
N THR A 89 -6.68 17.60 7.80
CA THR A 89 -7.12 18.95 7.38
C THR A 89 -8.62 19.24 7.66
N GLY A 90 -9.36 18.36 8.35
CA GLY A 90 -10.74 18.67 8.74
C GLY A 90 -11.63 17.50 9.13
N GLY A 91 -11.29 16.77 10.19
CA GLY A 91 -12.09 15.65 10.71
C GLY A 91 -11.69 15.30 12.14
N LEU A 92 -12.64 14.79 12.93
CA LEU A 92 -12.45 14.48 14.35
C LEU A 92 -11.24 13.55 14.57
N PRO A 93 -10.50 13.71 15.70
CA PRO A 93 -9.41 12.82 16.05
C PRO A 93 -9.96 11.40 16.24
N VAL A 94 -9.56 10.48 15.36
CA VAL A 94 -9.82 9.04 15.55
C VAL A 94 -8.92 8.59 16.70
N ARG A 95 -9.50 8.36 17.88
CA ARG A 95 -8.75 7.81 19.01
C ARG A 95 -8.34 6.39 18.67
N GLY A 96 -7.03 6.13 18.68
CA GLY A 96 -6.48 4.79 18.57
C GLY A 96 -7.13 3.84 19.58
N GLN A 97 -7.86 2.86 19.04
CA GLN A 97 -8.42 1.76 19.81
C GLN A 97 -7.25 0.95 20.43
N PRO A 98 -7.30 0.56 21.71
CA PRO A 98 -6.27 -0.29 22.30
C PRO A 98 -6.15 -1.60 21.50
N ARG A 99 -4.92 -1.87 21.04
CA ARG A 99 -4.52 -3.01 20.21
C ARG A 99 -5.05 -4.33 20.79
N GLY A 100 -6.19 -4.78 20.28
CA GLY A 100 -6.72 -6.12 20.49
C GLY A 100 -5.86 -7.12 19.71
N ARG A 101 -5.46 -8.18 20.42
CA ARG A 101 -4.63 -9.32 19.98
C ARG A 101 -4.79 -9.73 18.51
N CYS A 102 -3.68 -10.15 17.89
CA CYS A 102 -3.64 -10.95 16.67
C CYS A 102 -4.82 -11.92 16.61
N ALA A 103 -5.66 -11.81 15.59
CA ALA A 103 -6.50 -12.91 15.17
C ALA A 103 -5.59 -14.01 14.59
N PRO A 104 -5.72 -15.28 15.04
CA PRO A 104 -4.91 -16.36 14.53
C PRO A 104 -5.64 -17.02 13.36
N GLU A 105 -5.45 -16.54 12.12
CA GLU A 105 -5.47 -17.37 10.90
C GLU A 105 -5.08 -16.55 9.65
N LEU A 106 -3.85 -16.06 9.63
CA LEU A 106 -3.17 -15.79 8.36
C LEU A 106 -2.49 -17.11 7.97
N SER A 107 -3.13 -17.86 7.05
CA SER A 107 -2.57 -19.10 6.52
C SER A 107 -1.17 -18.84 5.91
N PRO A 108 -0.14 -19.70 6.14
CA PRO A 108 1.27 -19.41 5.86
C PRO A 108 1.71 -19.64 4.41
N ASP A 109 0.78 -19.77 3.46
CA ASP A 109 1.13 -20.31 2.15
C ASP A 109 1.54 -19.21 1.16
N TRP A 110 2.83 -18.89 1.17
CA TRP A 110 3.56 -18.03 0.22
C TRP A 110 3.35 -18.42 -1.27
N HIS A 111 2.76 -19.59 -1.55
CA HIS A 111 2.43 -20.11 -2.87
C HIS A 111 1.40 -19.24 -3.63
N TRP A 112 0.61 -18.41 -2.95
CA TRP A 112 -0.28 -17.44 -3.61
C TRP A 112 0.52 -16.39 -4.42
N CYS A 113 1.64 -15.90 -3.88
CA CYS A 113 2.48 -14.90 -4.53
C CYS A 113 3.20 -15.43 -5.79
N CYS A 114 3.55 -16.73 -5.82
CA CYS A 114 4.20 -17.33 -6.98
C CYS A 114 3.23 -17.61 -8.15
N ARG A 115 1.94 -17.85 -7.86
CA ARG A 115 0.94 -18.18 -8.89
C ARG A 115 0.59 -16.96 -9.75
N GLN A 116 0.33 -15.81 -9.12
CA GLN A 116 -0.03 -14.56 -9.81
C GLN A 116 1.07 -14.06 -10.77
N LEU A 117 2.35 -14.26 -10.42
CA LEU A 117 3.49 -13.89 -11.28
C LEU A 117 3.66 -14.82 -12.50
N SER A 118 3.15 -16.06 -12.42
CA SER A 118 3.22 -17.03 -13.53
C SER A 118 2.11 -16.84 -14.57
N GLU A 119 0.93 -16.34 -14.17
CA GLU A 119 -0.21 -16.13 -15.07
C GLU A 119 -0.05 -14.90 -16.00
N SER A 120 0.80 -13.93 -15.65
CA SER A 120 1.08 -12.75 -16.48
C SER A 120 2.05 -13.00 -17.65
N SER A 121 2.53 -14.23 -17.86
CA SER A 121 3.44 -14.60 -18.95
C SER A 121 2.82 -15.62 -19.92
N SER A 122 1.59 -15.38 -20.36
CA SER A 122 1.03 -16.05 -21.55
C SER A 122 0.63 -15.00 -22.60
N PRO A 123 1.46 -14.74 -23.63
CA PRO A 123 0.96 -14.08 -24.82
C PRO A 123 -0.01 -15.03 -25.53
N GLN A 124 -1.24 -14.56 -25.74
CA GLN A 124 -2.20 -15.27 -26.58
C GLN A 124 -1.60 -15.51 -27.96
N GLY A 125 -1.59 -16.76 -28.40
CA GLY A 125 -1.02 -17.20 -29.67
C GLY A 125 -1.78 -18.38 -30.25
N MET A 126 -2.81 -18.03 -31.03
CA MET A 126 -3.46 -18.73 -32.15
C MET A 126 -4.29 -20.00 -31.92
#